data_AF-A0A1Q8KZ02-F1
#
_entry.id   AF-A0A1Q8KZ02-F1
#
_cell.length_a   1.000
_cell.length_b   1.000
_cell.length_c   1.000
_cell.angle_alpha   90.00
_cell.angle_beta   90.00
_cell.angle_gamma   90.00
#
_symmetry.space_group_name_H-M   'P 1'
#
loop_
_entity.id
_entity.type
_entity.pdbx_description
1 polymer ?
#
loop_
_entity_poly.entity_id
_entity_poly.type
_entity_poly.pdbx_seq_one_letter_code
_entity_poly.pdbx_strand_id
1 'polypeptide(L)'
;MLDGPGDPTLDEPARTESTTAAAEKAFDAFAVACTASPACPLGPDPRGYVDELVFRLSRTALPAGDGDAVTAGATLRAVRSVLSQPARWPELQSALVAAGDGDPAGLVRILAPLGGPQGRYDAALATRCNDSRVRVTPGEAADLAGQWAQRFPLFGVAAAQDLVACGPWPSGGPVTPAAPQGAPPPPVLVIGTAQDPRSPQSGAERTAQQLATGRLVRWQGSGTGAYPRTPCVTGLVDRALLTGRAPSQPVVCPP
;
A
#
# COMPACT_ATOMS: atom_id res chain seq x y z
N MET A 1 -9.25 6.14 17.43
CA MET A 1 -8.55 4.93 16.94
C MET A 1 -7.88 5.27 15.63
N LEU A 2 -6.70 4.73 15.38
CA LEU A 2 -5.97 4.79 14.11
C LEU A 2 -5.70 3.35 13.66
N ASP A 3 -6.14 2.97 12.46
CA ASP A 3 -5.96 1.62 11.91
C ASP A 3 -5.12 1.68 10.64
N GLY A 4 -3.94 1.08 10.68
CA GLY A 4 -2.93 1.22 9.63
C GLY A 4 -2.46 2.65 9.38
N PRO A 5 -2.12 3.46 10.41
CA PRO A 5 -1.46 4.73 10.15
C PRO A 5 -0.06 4.51 9.58
N GLY A 6 0.34 5.38 8.64
CA GLY A 6 1.71 5.44 8.17
C GLY A 6 2.65 6.03 9.22
N ASP A 7 3.95 5.89 8.99
CA ASP A 7 4.97 6.50 9.84
C ASP A 7 4.93 8.04 9.75
N PRO A 8 4.67 8.76 10.86
CA PRO A 8 4.64 10.22 10.85
C PRO A 8 6.04 10.85 10.79
N THR A 9 7.11 10.08 10.96
CA THR A 9 8.50 10.56 10.99
C THR A 9 9.21 10.51 9.63
N LEU A 10 8.63 9.83 8.65
CA LEU A 10 9.19 9.73 7.30
C LEU A 10 8.64 10.84 6.40
N ASP A 11 9.47 11.33 5.49
CA ASP A 11 9.08 12.08 4.29
C ASP A 11 9.60 11.36 3.04
N GLU A 12 9.35 11.89 1.84
CA GLU A 12 9.91 11.33 0.61
C GLU A 12 11.44 11.56 0.55
N PRO A 13 12.23 10.61 0.03
CA PRO A 13 11.83 9.35 -0.62
C PRO A 13 11.62 8.16 0.35
N ALA A 14 11.99 8.30 1.63
CA ALA A 14 12.00 7.20 2.60
C ALA A 14 10.61 6.61 2.86
N ARG A 15 9.55 7.42 2.79
CA ARG A 15 8.16 6.96 2.85
C ARG A 15 7.85 6.00 1.70
N THR A 16 8.16 6.39 0.46
CA THR A 16 7.93 5.54 -0.70
C THR A 16 8.74 4.25 -0.62
N GLU A 17 10.01 4.32 -0.20
CA GLU A 17 10.85 3.13 0.04
C GLU A 17 10.19 2.15 1.02
N SER A 18 9.73 2.66 2.17
CA SER A 18 9.09 1.86 3.22
C SER A 18 7.84 1.14 2.72
N THR A 19 6.98 1.83 1.96
CA THR A 19 5.77 1.22 1.37
C THR A 19 6.08 0.27 0.22
N THR A 20 7.19 0.49 -0.50
CA THR A 20 7.64 -0.41 -1.59
C THR A 20 8.13 -1.73 -1.00
N ALA A 21 8.94 -1.68 0.06
CA ALA A 21 9.36 -2.87 0.79
C ALA A 21 8.17 -3.67 1.35
N ALA A 22 7.12 -3.00 1.80
CA ALA A 22 5.92 -3.68 2.28
C ALA A 22 5.05 -4.25 1.15
N ALA A 23 5.00 -3.60 0.00
CA ALA A 23 4.35 -4.13 -1.20
C ALA A 23 5.02 -5.43 -1.67
N GLU A 24 6.36 -5.51 -1.64
CA GLU A 24 7.10 -6.75 -1.94
C GLU A 24 6.69 -7.88 -0.99
N LYS A 25 6.69 -7.63 0.33
CA LYS A 25 6.28 -8.63 1.33
C LYS A 25 4.82 -9.06 1.17
N ALA A 26 3.93 -8.13 0.83
CA ALA A 26 2.52 -8.44 0.57
C ALA A 26 2.34 -9.26 -0.71
N PHE A 27 3.18 -9.03 -1.72
CA PHE A 27 3.22 -9.89 -2.91
C PHE A 27 3.69 -11.30 -2.57
N ASP A 28 4.70 -11.44 -1.71
CA ASP A 28 5.15 -12.77 -1.24
C ASP A 28 4.02 -13.51 -0.52
N ALA A 29 3.24 -12.82 0.32
CA ALA A 29 2.06 -13.39 0.96
C ALA A 29 0.97 -13.80 -0.05
N PHE A 30 0.73 -12.97 -1.07
CA PHE A 30 -0.16 -13.30 -2.19
C PHE A 30 0.31 -14.54 -2.95
N ALA A 31 1.60 -14.67 -3.22
CA ALA A 31 2.18 -15.81 -3.90
C ALA A 31 2.04 -17.10 -3.09
N VAL A 32 2.35 -17.05 -1.79
CA VAL A 32 2.14 -18.19 -0.86
C VAL A 32 0.68 -18.60 -0.80
N ALA A 33 -0.24 -17.63 -0.73
CA ALA A 33 -1.67 -17.93 -0.70
C ALA A 33 -2.17 -18.54 -2.03
N CYS A 34 -1.60 -18.15 -3.16
CA CYS A 34 -1.91 -18.78 -4.44
C CYS A 34 -1.43 -20.24 -4.46
N THR A 35 -0.16 -20.47 -4.14
CA THR A 35 0.49 -21.80 -4.24
C THR A 35 0.11 -22.78 -3.13
N ALA A 36 -0.60 -22.32 -2.09
CA ALA A 36 -1.28 -23.19 -1.13
C ALA A 36 -2.32 -24.11 -1.81
N SER A 37 -2.82 -23.73 -2.99
CA SER A 37 -3.60 -24.58 -3.88
C SER A 37 -2.71 -25.14 -5.00
N PRO A 38 -2.76 -26.45 -5.31
CA PRO A 38 -2.09 -26.99 -6.50
C PRO A 38 -2.68 -26.45 -7.81
N ALA A 39 -3.86 -25.82 -7.76
CA ALA A 39 -4.51 -25.17 -8.88
C ALA A 39 -4.23 -23.65 -8.95
N CYS A 40 -3.14 -23.15 -8.35
CA CYS A 40 -2.73 -21.75 -8.47
C CYS A 40 -2.65 -21.37 -9.96
N PRO A 41 -3.50 -20.45 -10.45
CA PRO A 41 -3.58 -20.13 -11.88
C PRO A 41 -2.34 -19.40 -12.40
N LEU A 42 -1.52 -18.85 -11.50
CA LEU A 42 -0.23 -18.22 -11.83
C LEU A 42 0.93 -19.23 -11.86
N GLY A 43 0.65 -20.53 -11.66
CA GLY A 43 1.66 -21.58 -11.63
C GLY A 43 2.46 -21.64 -10.32
N PRO A 44 3.54 -22.43 -10.28
CA PRO A 44 4.36 -22.64 -9.09
C PRO A 44 5.22 -21.42 -8.72
N ASP A 45 5.43 -20.48 -9.64
CA ASP A 45 6.17 -19.24 -9.43
C ASP A 45 5.32 -18.01 -9.83
N PRO A 46 4.43 -17.53 -8.95
CA PRO A 46 3.63 -16.34 -9.21
C PRO A 46 4.46 -15.07 -9.43
N ARG A 47 5.67 -14.99 -8.86
CA ARG A 47 6.56 -13.83 -9.00
C ARG A 47 7.12 -13.79 -10.41
N GLY A 48 7.72 -14.89 -10.86
CA GLY A 48 8.21 -15.04 -12.24
C GLY A 48 7.11 -14.82 -13.27
N TYR A 49 5.88 -15.31 -13.02
CA TYR A 49 4.73 -15.06 -13.89
C TYR A 49 4.45 -13.55 -14.08
N VAL A 50 4.39 -12.80 -12.97
CA VAL A 50 4.09 -11.36 -13.03
C VAL A 50 5.26 -10.58 -13.63
N ASP A 51 6.50 -10.94 -13.32
CA ASP A 51 7.69 -10.32 -13.91
C ASP A 51 7.71 -10.49 -15.44
N GLU A 52 7.41 -11.69 -15.94
CA GLU A 52 7.34 -11.96 -17.38
C GLU A 52 6.21 -11.18 -18.05
N LEU A 53 5.03 -11.15 -17.43
CA LEU A 53 3.89 -10.36 -17.93
C LEU A 53 4.23 -8.88 -17.99
N VAL A 54 4.78 -8.31 -16.91
CA VAL A 54 5.19 -6.90 -16.85
C VAL A 54 6.27 -6.60 -17.90
N PHE A 55 7.25 -7.48 -18.07
CA PHE A 55 8.27 -7.34 -19.11
C PHE A 55 7.65 -7.32 -20.52
N ARG A 56 6.73 -8.23 -20.82
CA ARG A 56 6.04 -8.28 -22.12
C ARG A 56 5.23 -7.00 -22.37
N LEU A 57 4.49 -6.54 -21.37
CA LEU A 57 3.67 -5.32 -21.43
C LEU A 57 4.49 -4.03 -21.47
N SER A 58 5.78 -4.08 -21.12
CA SER A 58 6.69 -2.93 -21.32
C SER A 58 7.03 -2.70 -22.79
N ARG A 59 6.91 -3.75 -23.62
CA ARG A 59 7.18 -3.71 -25.07
C ARG A 59 5.92 -3.57 -25.90
N THR A 60 4.83 -4.19 -25.45
CA THR A 60 3.56 -4.21 -26.18
C THR A 60 2.41 -4.13 -25.18
N ALA A 61 1.82 -2.94 -25.06
CA ALA A 61 0.67 -2.72 -24.20
C ALA A 61 -0.59 -3.40 -24.75
N LEU A 62 -1.50 -3.81 -23.87
CA LEU A 62 -2.79 -4.41 -24.28
C LEU A 62 -3.81 -3.31 -24.55
N PRO A 63 -4.38 -3.22 -25.76
CA PRO A 63 -5.42 -2.23 -26.05
C PRO A 63 -6.67 -2.45 -25.18
N ALA A 64 -7.14 -1.40 -24.51
CA ALA A 64 -8.27 -1.44 -23.59
C ALA A 64 -9.55 -0.74 -24.13
N GLY A 65 -9.52 -0.25 -25.37
CA GLY A 65 -10.60 0.54 -25.99
C GLY A 65 -10.35 2.04 -25.86
N ASP A 66 -11.02 2.84 -26.70
CA ASP A 66 -10.98 4.32 -26.66
C ASP A 66 -9.58 4.98 -26.67
N GLY A 67 -8.58 4.25 -27.17
CA GLY A 67 -7.17 4.69 -27.17
C GLY A 67 -6.39 4.36 -25.89
N ASP A 68 -7.06 3.82 -24.87
CA ASP A 68 -6.42 3.35 -23.64
C ASP A 68 -5.71 2.02 -23.84
N ALA A 69 -4.70 1.77 -22.99
CA ALA A 69 -3.99 0.51 -22.96
C ALA A 69 -3.51 0.14 -21.56
N VAL A 70 -3.49 -1.17 -21.27
CA VAL A 70 -2.85 -1.72 -20.07
C VAL A 70 -1.36 -1.91 -20.35
N THR A 71 -0.54 -1.09 -19.69
CA THR A 71 0.92 -1.11 -19.75
C THR A 71 1.53 -1.91 -18.59
N ALA A 72 2.86 -2.09 -18.62
CA ALA A 72 3.63 -2.60 -17.48
C ALA A 72 3.33 -1.84 -16.17
N GLY A 73 3.38 -0.50 -16.21
CA GLY A 73 3.11 0.34 -15.04
C GLY A 73 1.66 0.24 -14.56
N ALA A 74 0.69 0.17 -15.48
CA ALA A 74 -0.72 -0.04 -15.15
C ALA A 74 -0.94 -1.40 -14.46
N THR A 75 -0.25 -2.44 -14.92
CA THR A 75 -0.29 -3.79 -14.34
C THR A 75 0.26 -3.80 -12.91
N LEU A 76 1.45 -3.21 -12.70
CA LEU A 76 2.04 -3.08 -11.35
C LEU A 76 1.13 -2.28 -10.40
N ARG A 77 0.49 -1.23 -10.91
CA ARG A 77 -0.48 -0.44 -10.14
C ARG A 77 -1.73 -1.26 -9.78
N ALA A 78 -2.23 -2.08 -10.70
CA ALA A 78 -3.36 -2.97 -10.47
C ALA A 78 -3.02 -3.98 -9.36
N VAL A 79 -1.87 -4.68 -9.48
CA VAL A 79 -1.34 -5.61 -8.47
C VAL A 79 -1.27 -4.91 -7.11
N ARG A 80 -0.53 -3.80 -7.01
CA ARG A 80 -0.35 -3.05 -5.75
C ARG A 80 -1.67 -2.60 -5.13
N SER A 81 -2.67 -2.23 -5.93
CA SER A 81 -3.98 -1.78 -5.42
C SER A 81 -4.80 -2.90 -4.76
N VAL A 82 -4.64 -4.14 -5.24
CA VAL A 82 -5.35 -5.32 -4.75
C VAL A 82 -4.61 -6.03 -3.61
N LEU A 83 -3.27 -5.93 -3.52
CA LEU A 83 -2.50 -6.55 -2.43
C LEU A 83 -3.01 -6.17 -1.03
N SER A 84 -3.58 -4.97 -0.85
CA SER A 84 -4.18 -4.53 0.42
C SER A 84 -5.49 -5.24 0.78
N GLN A 85 -6.05 -6.08 -0.10
CA GLN A 85 -7.37 -6.68 0.03
C GLN A 85 -7.29 -8.20 -0.27
N PRO A 86 -6.89 -9.04 0.71
CA PRO A 86 -6.74 -10.49 0.48
C PRO A 86 -7.96 -11.20 -0.09
N ALA A 87 -9.17 -10.74 0.27
CA ALA A 87 -10.42 -11.27 -0.29
C ALA A 87 -10.54 -11.10 -1.82
N ARG A 88 -9.77 -10.18 -2.41
CA ARG A 88 -9.73 -9.92 -3.86
C ARG A 88 -8.53 -10.56 -4.55
N TRP A 89 -7.70 -11.31 -3.86
CA TRP A 89 -6.55 -11.99 -4.48
C TRP A 89 -6.95 -12.98 -5.60
N PRO A 90 -8.02 -13.79 -5.48
CA PRO A 90 -8.47 -14.65 -6.59
C PRO A 90 -8.89 -13.87 -7.84
N GLU A 91 -9.46 -12.67 -7.65
CA GLU A 91 -9.80 -11.76 -8.74
C GLU A 91 -8.55 -11.25 -9.45
N LEU A 92 -7.51 -10.84 -8.70
CA LEU A 92 -6.23 -10.43 -9.26
C LEU A 92 -5.56 -11.57 -10.03
N GLN A 93 -5.54 -12.78 -9.46
CA GLN A 93 -4.99 -13.97 -10.12
C GLN A 93 -5.65 -14.20 -11.48
N SER A 94 -6.98 -14.17 -11.53
CA SER A 94 -7.74 -14.35 -12.77
C SER A 94 -7.46 -13.24 -13.79
N ALA A 95 -7.36 -11.98 -13.33
CA ALA A 95 -7.07 -10.84 -14.19
C ALA A 95 -5.65 -10.88 -14.78
N LEU A 96 -4.66 -11.36 -14.01
CA LEU A 96 -3.29 -11.53 -14.49
C LEU A 96 -3.19 -12.64 -15.55
N VAL A 97 -3.90 -13.76 -15.35
CA VAL A 97 -3.97 -14.82 -16.37
C VAL A 97 -4.61 -14.33 -17.66
N ALA A 98 -5.79 -13.70 -17.56
CA ALA A 98 -6.48 -13.13 -18.72
C ALA A 98 -5.60 -12.13 -19.48
N ALA A 99 -4.88 -11.26 -18.77
CA ALA A 99 -3.93 -10.33 -19.39
C ALA A 99 -2.76 -11.05 -20.07
N GLY A 100 -2.27 -12.15 -19.48
CA GLY A 100 -1.29 -13.03 -20.11
C GLY A 100 -1.77 -13.63 -21.44
N ASP A 101 -3.07 -13.86 -21.56
CA ASP A 101 -3.76 -14.34 -22.77
C ASP A 101 -4.23 -13.21 -23.71
N GLY A 102 -3.91 -11.96 -23.38
CA GLY A 102 -4.22 -10.79 -24.20
C GLY A 102 -5.53 -10.08 -23.88
N ASP A 103 -6.25 -10.49 -22.82
CA ASP A 103 -7.49 -9.85 -22.36
C ASP A 103 -7.22 -8.87 -21.19
N PRO A 104 -7.31 -7.55 -21.41
CA PRO A 104 -7.06 -6.56 -20.36
C PRO A 104 -8.27 -6.31 -19.43
N ALA A 105 -9.45 -6.86 -19.72
CA ALA A 105 -10.70 -6.45 -19.08
C ALA A 105 -10.67 -6.57 -17.54
N GLY A 106 -10.04 -7.63 -17.02
CA GLY A 106 -9.87 -7.82 -15.59
C GLY A 106 -9.03 -6.72 -14.93
N LEU A 107 -7.89 -6.36 -15.54
CA LEU A 107 -7.00 -5.30 -15.05
C LEU A 107 -7.64 -3.92 -15.19
N VAL A 108 -8.36 -3.66 -16.29
CA VAL A 108 -9.13 -2.42 -16.48
C VAL A 108 -10.15 -2.25 -15.36
N ARG A 109 -10.91 -3.30 -15.02
CA ARG A 109 -11.90 -3.27 -13.94
C ARG A 109 -11.26 -3.02 -12.56
N ILE A 110 -10.07 -3.57 -12.31
CA ILE A 110 -9.31 -3.31 -11.08
C ILE A 110 -8.85 -1.85 -11.00
N LEU A 111 -8.45 -1.26 -12.13
CA LEU A 111 -7.93 0.10 -12.22
C LEU A 111 -9.02 1.17 -12.27
N ALA A 112 -10.25 0.83 -12.68
CA ALA A 112 -11.36 1.77 -12.85
C ALA A 112 -11.60 2.70 -11.63
N PRO A 113 -11.53 2.23 -10.36
CA PRO A 113 -11.69 3.13 -9.20
C PRO A 113 -10.53 4.12 -8.97
N LEU A 114 -9.39 3.92 -9.64
CA LEU A 114 -8.23 4.79 -9.53
C LEU A 114 -8.29 5.94 -10.54
N GLY A 115 -8.75 5.67 -11.77
CA GLY A 115 -8.78 6.64 -12.86
C GLY A 115 -10.16 7.26 -13.15
N GLY A 116 -10.20 8.18 -14.10
CA GLY A 116 -11.42 8.87 -14.54
C GLY A 116 -11.88 10.02 -13.61
N PRO A 117 -12.97 10.73 -13.97
CA PRO A 117 -13.41 11.95 -13.27
C PRO A 117 -13.77 11.77 -11.79
N GLN A 118 -14.08 10.54 -11.37
CA GLN A 118 -14.39 10.17 -9.98
C GLN A 118 -13.32 9.25 -9.38
N GLY A 119 -12.18 9.12 -10.08
CA GLY A 119 -11.05 8.32 -9.67
C GLY A 119 -10.31 8.95 -8.49
N ARG A 120 -9.66 8.10 -7.69
CA ARG A 120 -8.92 8.57 -6.51
C ARG A 120 -7.52 9.11 -6.82
N TYR A 121 -7.01 8.92 -8.04
CA TYR A 121 -5.63 9.24 -8.38
C TYR A 121 -5.31 10.74 -8.22
N ASP A 122 -6.09 11.63 -8.83
CA ASP A 122 -5.81 13.08 -8.81
C ASP A 122 -5.85 13.65 -7.40
N ALA A 123 -6.87 13.29 -6.62
CA ALA A 123 -6.99 13.71 -5.23
C ALA A 123 -5.83 13.16 -4.37
N ALA A 124 -5.47 11.89 -4.55
CA ALA A 124 -4.35 11.28 -3.82
C ALA A 124 -3.01 11.92 -4.19
N LEU A 125 -2.79 12.27 -5.46
CA LEU A 125 -1.60 12.97 -5.91
C LEU A 125 -1.53 14.37 -5.31
N ALA A 126 -2.62 15.15 -5.40
CA ALA A 126 -2.68 16.50 -4.85
C ALA A 126 -2.42 16.51 -3.33
N THR A 127 -3.06 15.61 -2.57
CA THR A 127 -2.82 15.47 -1.13
C THR A 127 -1.38 15.06 -0.84
N ARG A 128 -0.84 14.05 -1.52
CA ARG A 128 0.55 13.61 -1.33
C ARG A 128 1.55 14.74 -1.58
N CYS A 129 1.38 15.50 -2.67
CA CYS A 129 2.30 16.58 -3.00
C CYS A 129 2.20 17.77 -2.04
N ASN A 130 1.02 18.02 -1.45
CA ASN A 130 0.85 19.00 -0.40
C ASN A 130 1.44 18.56 0.95
N ASP A 131 1.38 17.26 1.26
CA ASP A 131 1.87 16.69 2.52
C ASP A 131 3.38 16.42 2.52
N SER A 132 3.98 16.22 1.34
CA SER A 132 5.43 16.02 1.18
C SER A 132 6.15 17.36 1.03
N ARG A 133 7.29 17.51 1.71
CA ARG A 133 8.14 18.71 1.61
C ARG A 133 9.29 18.53 0.64
N VAL A 134 9.66 17.29 0.36
CA VAL A 134 10.77 16.95 -0.52
C VAL A 134 10.29 16.88 -1.96
N ARG A 135 11.11 17.39 -2.88
CA ARG A 135 10.89 17.32 -4.33
C ARG A 135 12.04 16.52 -4.92
N VAL A 136 11.76 15.29 -5.31
CA VAL A 136 12.73 14.40 -5.92
C VAL A 136 12.89 14.78 -7.38
N THR A 137 14.11 15.08 -7.80
CA THR A 137 14.44 15.40 -9.18
C THR A 137 14.43 14.14 -10.06
N PRO A 138 14.30 14.28 -11.39
CA PRO A 138 14.40 13.14 -12.30
C PRO A 138 15.73 12.37 -12.17
N GLY A 139 16.85 13.07 -11.89
CA GLY A 139 18.16 12.44 -11.68
C GLY A 139 18.19 11.59 -10.41
N GLU A 140 17.74 12.15 -9.28
CA GLU A 140 17.65 11.41 -8.01
C GLU A 140 16.71 10.21 -8.11
N ALA A 141 15.57 10.36 -8.82
CA ALA A 141 14.66 9.25 -9.06
C ALA A 141 15.29 8.14 -9.91
N ALA A 142 16.14 8.48 -10.89
CA ALA A 142 16.87 7.49 -11.68
C ALA A 142 17.91 6.73 -10.84
N ASP A 143 18.64 7.44 -9.96
CA ASP A 143 19.58 6.82 -9.03
C ASP A 143 18.86 5.87 -8.05
N LEU A 144 17.74 6.32 -7.50
CA LEU A 144 16.87 5.49 -6.65
C LEU A 144 16.33 4.30 -7.41
N ALA A 145 15.92 4.45 -8.67
CA ALA A 145 15.43 3.34 -9.49
C ALA A 145 16.52 2.27 -9.68
N GLY A 146 17.78 2.67 -9.91
CA GLY A 146 18.91 1.75 -9.99
C GLY A 146 19.15 0.98 -8.68
N GLN A 147 19.06 1.66 -7.53
CA GLN A 147 19.21 1.03 -6.21
C GLN A 147 18.03 0.12 -5.86
N TRP A 148 16.80 0.57 -6.14
CA TRP A 148 15.57 -0.10 -5.77
C TRP A 148 15.25 -1.28 -6.69
N ALA A 149 15.75 -1.31 -7.93
CA ALA A 149 15.61 -2.46 -8.83
C ALA A 149 16.13 -3.77 -8.20
N GLN A 150 17.22 -3.71 -7.42
CA GLN A 150 17.77 -4.90 -6.76
C GLN A 150 17.07 -5.23 -5.45
N ARG A 151 16.62 -4.21 -4.72
CA ARG A 151 16.05 -4.35 -3.37
C ARG A 151 14.56 -4.70 -3.41
N PHE A 152 13.85 -4.19 -4.41
CA PHE A 152 12.42 -4.35 -4.63
C PHE A 152 12.16 -4.67 -6.11
N PRO A 153 12.41 -5.92 -6.55
CA PRO A 153 12.44 -6.25 -7.98
C PRO A 153 11.14 -5.96 -8.75
N LEU A 154 9.99 -6.12 -8.09
CA LEU A 154 8.67 -5.96 -8.72
C LEU A 154 8.24 -4.50 -8.76
N PHE A 155 8.46 -3.77 -7.66
CA PHE A 155 7.87 -2.44 -7.48
C PHE A 155 8.89 -1.30 -7.46
N GLY A 156 10.17 -1.59 -7.29
CA GLY A 156 11.21 -0.60 -6.98
C GLY A 156 11.39 0.46 -8.05
N VAL A 157 11.56 0.06 -9.31
CA VAL A 157 11.76 1.01 -10.41
C VAL A 157 10.54 1.92 -10.58
N ALA A 158 9.34 1.34 -10.63
CA ALA A 158 8.10 2.10 -10.77
C ALA A 158 7.87 3.05 -9.58
N ALA A 159 8.14 2.60 -8.36
CA ALA A 159 7.99 3.43 -7.16
C ALA A 159 8.99 4.60 -7.15
N ALA A 160 10.23 4.39 -7.58
CA ALA A 160 11.22 5.46 -7.70
C ALA A 160 10.82 6.48 -8.77
N GLN A 161 10.28 6.02 -9.91
CA GLN A 161 9.77 6.90 -10.96
C GLN A 161 8.57 7.72 -10.49
N ASP A 162 7.65 7.14 -9.71
CA ASP A 162 6.48 7.86 -9.18
C ASP A 162 6.86 9.08 -8.31
N LEU A 163 8.07 9.12 -7.72
CA LEU A 163 8.54 10.24 -6.91
C LEU A 163 8.65 11.56 -7.69
N VAL A 164 8.85 11.51 -9.01
CA VAL A 164 8.97 12.72 -9.83
C VAL A 164 7.66 13.46 -9.98
N ALA A 165 6.51 12.81 -9.71
CA ALA A 165 5.18 13.35 -9.97
C ALA A 165 4.90 14.65 -9.21
N CYS A 166 5.49 14.82 -8.02
CA CYS A 166 5.35 16.05 -7.24
C CYS A 166 6.37 17.14 -7.59
N GLY A 167 7.37 16.86 -8.44
CA GLY A 167 8.40 17.81 -8.85
C GLY A 167 7.87 19.19 -9.32
N PRO A 168 6.87 19.26 -10.23
CA PRO A 168 6.29 20.53 -10.66
C PRO A 168 5.24 21.09 -9.71
N TRP A 169 4.87 20.36 -8.65
CA TRP A 169 3.82 20.78 -7.72
C TRP A 169 4.34 21.87 -6.78
N PRO A 170 3.68 23.06 -6.73
CA PRO A 170 4.07 24.12 -5.82
C PRO A 170 4.13 23.59 -4.39
N SER A 171 5.28 23.70 -3.73
CA SER A 171 5.37 23.31 -2.33
C SER A 171 4.48 24.23 -1.48
N GLY A 172 3.54 23.64 -0.74
CA GLY A 172 2.94 24.34 0.38
C GLY A 172 4.03 24.79 1.35
N GLY A 173 3.85 25.95 1.98
CA GLY A 173 4.70 26.37 3.09
C GLY A 173 4.66 25.33 4.23
N PRO A 174 5.64 25.35 5.14
CA PRO A 174 5.66 24.43 6.26
C PRO A 174 4.36 24.54 7.07
N VAL A 175 3.61 23.43 7.14
CA VAL A 175 2.57 23.27 8.16
C VAL A 175 3.29 22.94 9.45
N THR A 176 3.43 23.92 10.34
CA THR A 176 3.87 23.68 11.72
C THR A 176 2.66 23.14 12.49
N PRO A 177 2.68 21.89 12.95
CA PRO A 177 1.60 21.38 13.79
C PRO A 177 1.50 22.30 15.01
N ALA A 178 0.30 22.80 15.29
CA ALA A 178 0.07 23.54 16.53
C ALA A 178 0.38 22.62 17.72
N ALA A 179 0.98 23.18 18.77
CA ALA A 179 1.14 22.45 20.02
C ALA A 179 -0.25 21.95 20.47
N PRO A 180 -0.39 20.68 20.92
CA PRO A 180 -1.65 20.18 21.43
C PRO A 180 -2.14 21.09 22.56
N GLN A 181 -3.35 21.64 22.40
CA GLN A 181 -3.99 22.45 23.44
C GLN A 181 -5.02 21.59 24.18
N GLY A 182 -5.09 21.75 25.51
CA GLY A 182 -6.10 21.09 26.35
C GLY A 182 -5.60 19.84 27.08
N ALA A 183 -6.55 19.10 27.67
CA ALA A 183 -6.26 17.88 28.40
C ALA A 183 -5.72 16.78 27.45
N PRO A 184 -4.88 15.85 27.95
CA PRO A 184 -4.45 14.71 27.17
C PRO A 184 -5.66 13.97 26.57
N PRO A 185 -5.60 13.54 25.31
CA PRO A 185 -6.71 12.82 24.71
C PRO A 185 -6.93 11.49 25.45
N PRO A 186 -8.15 10.92 25.40
CA PRO A 186 -8.37 9.56 25.88
C PRO A 186 -7.41 8.56 25.18
N PRO A 187 -7.24 7.34 25.72
CA PRO A 187 -6.38 6.34 25.09
C PRO A 187 -6.70 6.14 23.60
N VAL A 188 -5.69 6.33 22.75
CA VAL A 188 -5.83 6.16 21.30
C VAL A 188 -5.33 4.78 20.94
N LEU A 189 -6.25 3.87 20.58
CA LEU A 189 -5.84 2.61 19.94
C LEU A 189 -5.16 2.90 18.60
N VAL A 190 -3.97 2.34 18.42
CA VAL A 190 -3.18 2.40 17.19
C VAL A 190 -2.93 0.97 16.73
N ILE A 191 -3.46 0.62 15.57
CA ILE A 191 -3.47 -0.77 15.08
C ILE A 191 -2.55 -0.88 13.87
N GLY A 192 -1.64 -1.86 13.90
CA GLY A 192 -0.74 -2.17 12.80
C GLY A 192 -0.90 -3.61 12.34
N THR A 193 -1.08 -3.80 11.03
CA THR A 193 -1.19 -5.11 10.38
C THR A 193 0.17 -5.59 9.89
N ALA A 194 0.54 -6.83 10.19
CA ALA A 194 1.86 -7.38 9.90
C ALA A 194 2.25 -7.31 8.40
N GLN A 195 1.31 -7.63 7.51
CA GLN A 195 1.53 -7.60 6.05
C GLN A 195 0.64 -6.54 5.37
N ASP A 196 0.68 -5.30 5.87
CA ASP A 196 0.02 -4.15 5.22
C ASP A 196 0.92 -3.54 4.14
N PRO A 197 0.54 -3.60 2.84
CA PRO A 197 1.34 -3.02 1.76
C PRO A 197 1.28 -1.48 1.67
N ARG A 198 0.36 -0.84 2.40
CA ARG A 198 0.14 0.62 2.33
C ARG A 198 0.72 1.34 3.54
N SER A 199 0.60 0.71 4.71
CA SER A 199 1.01 1.26 6.00
C SER A 199 1.71 0.19 6.82
N PRO A 200 3.02 -0.04 6.59
CA PRO A 200 3.76 -1.10 7.25
C PRO A 200 3.59 -1.03 8.77
N GLN A 201 3.53 -2.18 9.47
CA GLN A 201 3.29 -2.23 10.92
C GLN A 201 4.21 -1.31 11.74
N SER A 202 5.46 -1.13 11.32
CA SER A 202 6.41 -0.20 11.96
C SER A 202 5.95 1.26 11.94
N GLY A 203 5.14 1.65 10.97
CA GLY A 203 4.47 2.95 10.94
C GLY A 203 3.53 3.10 12.12
N ALA A 204 2.64 2.13 12.34
CA ALA A 204 1.75 2.10 13.49
C ALA A 204 2.48 2.07 14.83
N GLU A 205 3.60 1.36 14.92
CA GLU A 205 4.45 1.36 16.12
C GLU A 205 5.00 2.75 16.43
N ARG A 206 5.54 3.44 15.42
CA ARG A 206 6.05 4.82 15.56
C ARG A 206 4.94 5.81 15.85
N THR A 207 3.78 5.70 15.20
CA THR A 207 2.61 6.51 15.53
C THR A 207 2.19 6.32 16.98
N ALA A 208 2.15 5.08 17.48
CA ALA A 208 1.81 4.80 18.87
C ALA A 208 2.80 5.42 19.86
N GLN A 209 4.10 5.41 19.53
CA GLN A 209 5.16 6.01 20.35
C GLN A 209 5.07 7.55 20.40
N GLN A 210 4.66 8.18 19.30
CA GLN A 210 4.50 9.64 19.22
C GLN A 210 3.25 10.16 19.96
N LEU A 211 2.27 9.29 20.21
CA LEU A 211 1.06 9.63 20.94
C LEU A 211 1.24 9.34 22.43
N ALA A 212 1.16 10.38 23.27
CA ALA A 212 1.25 10.24 24.74
C ALA A 212 0.26 9.21 25.32
N THR A 213 -0.91 9.06 24.68
CA THR A 213 -1.94 8.10 25.08
C THR A 213 -2.11 6.96 24.07
N GLY A 214 -1.13 6.76 23.18
CA GLY A 214 -1.12 5.67 22.20
C GLY A 214 -1.13 4.30 22.87
N ARG A 215 -1.95 3.39 22.34
CA ARG A 215 -2.07 1.99 22.78
C ARG A 215 -1.99 1.08 21.56
N LEU A 216 -0.87 0.38 21.46
CA LEU A 216 -0.54 -0.40 20.27
C LEU A 216 -1.26 -1.76 20.25
N VAL A 217 -1.87 -2.07 19.11
CA VAL A 217 -2.41 -3.39 18.78
C VAL A 217 -1.72 -3.88 17.50
N ARG A 218 -1.11 -5.06 17.55
CA ARG A 218 -0.46 -5.71 16.41
C ARG A 218 -1.32 -6.85 15.91
N TRP A 219 -1.90 -6.73 14.73
CA TRP A 219 -2.60 -7.85 14.11
C TRP A 219 -1.66 -8.62 13.18
N GLN A 220 -1.59 -9.94 13.35
CA GLN A 220 -0.72 -10.84 12.59
C GLN A 220 -1.34 -11.32 11.27
N GLY A 221 -2.14 -10.48 10.61
CA GLY A 221 -2.76 -10.79 9.33
C GLY A 221 -2.19 -10.03 8.13
N SER A 222 -2.91 -10.12 7.02
CA SER A 222 -2.54 -9.54 5.73
C SER A 222 -3.57 -8.54 5.22
N GLY A 223 -3.11 -7.57 4.45
CA GLY A 223 -3.94 -6.50 3.88
C GLY A 223 -3.87 -5.21 4.66
N THR A 224 -4.63 -4.20 4.22
CA THR A 224 -4.67 -2.90 4.87
C THR A 224 -5.83 -2.82 5.86
N GLY A 225 -5.52 -2.29 7.05
CA GLY A 225 -6.43 -2.19 8.18
C GLY A 225 -6.76 -3.56 8.81
N ALA A 226 -7.15 -3.55 10.08
CA ALA A 226 -7.39 -4.75 10.88
C ALA A 226 -8.83 -4.83 11.42
N TYR A 227 -9.49 -3.72 11.66
CA TYR A 227 -10.87 -3.72 12.16
C TYR A 227 -11.87 -3.78 11.00
N PRO A 228 -12.96 -4.59 11.08
CA PRO A 228 -13.34 -5.51 12.15
C PRO A 228 -13.01 -6.99 11.83
N ARG A 229 -11.80 -7.29 11.34
CA ARG A 229 -11.49 -8.58 10.67
C ARG A 229 -11.46 -9.79 11.60
N THR A 230 -11.07 -9.62 12.85
CA THR A 230 -10.98 -10.74 13.82
C THR A 230 -11.68 -10.42 15.13
N PRO A 231 -12.20 -11.43 15.85
CA PRO A 231 -12.80 -11.21 17.17
C PRO A 231 -11.86 -10.52 18.17
N CYS A 232 -10.55 -10.76 18.07
CA CYS A 232 -9.54 -10.10 18.90
C CYS A 232 -9.50 -8.59 18.65
N VAL A 233 -9.36 -8.17 17.39
CA VAL A 233 -9.29 -6.75 17.02
C VAL A 233 -10.63 -6.06 17.30
N THR A 234 -11.73 -6.67 16.88
CA THR A 234 -13.09 -6.15 17.09
C THR A 234 -13.39 -5.96 18.57
N GLY A 235 -13.10 -6.95 19.42
CA GLY A 235 -13.34 -6.84 20.87
C GLY A 235 -12.52 -5.75 21.56
N LEU A 236 -11.29 -5.48 21.09
CA LEU A 236 -10.46 -4.39 21.61
C LEU A 236 -11.00 -3.02 21.19
N VAL A 237 -11.37 -2.87 19.92
CA VAL A 237 -11.91 -1.63 19.36
C VAL A 237 -13.25 -1.30 19.99
N ASP A 238 -14.17 -2.25 20.03
CA ASP A 238 -15.51 -2.06 20.60
C ASP A 238 -15.43 -1.65 22.06
N ARG A 239 -14.57 -2.32 22.86
CA ARG A 239 -14.35 -1.92 24.26
C ARG A 239 -13.86 -0.49 24.37
N ALA A 240 -12.90 -0.08 23.54
CA ALA A 240 -12.37 1.28 23.59
C ALA A 240 -13.41 2.33 23.16
N LEU A 241 -14.19 2.06 22.11
CA LEU A 241 -15.23 2.97 21.63
C LEU A 241 -16.42 3.07 22.59
N LEU A 242 -16.83 1.96 23.20
CA LEU A 242 -18.00 1.91 24.09
C LEU A 242 -17.70 2.36 25.52
N THR A 243 -16.48 2.15 26.01
CA THR A 243 -16.14 2.39 27.43
C THR A 243 -15.02 3.41 27.65
N GLY A 244 -14.35 3.86 26.59
CA GLY A 244 -13.15 4.70 26.69
C GLY A 244 -11.92 3.97 27.25
N ARG A 245 -11.99 2.63 27.44
CA ARG A 245 -10.90 1.84 28.02
C ARG A 245 -10.12 1.09 26.94
N ALA A 246 -8.80 1.25 26.97
CA ALA A 246 -7.87 0.50 26.13
C ALA A 246 -6.91 -0.33 27.01
N PRO A 247 -6.29 -1.39 26.45
CA PRO A 247 -5.22 -2.13 27.14
C PRO A 247 -4.13 -1.18 27.64
N SER A 248 -3.54 -1.46 28.80
CA SER A 248 -2.40 -0.68 29.31
C SER A 248 -1.08 -1.06 28.64
N GLN A 249 -0.98 -2.28 28.13
CA GLN A 249 0.20 -2.82 27.44
C GLN A 249 -0.12 -3.13 25.97
N PRO A 250 0.89 -3.17 25.08
CA PRO A 250 0.71 -3.61 23.71
C PRO A 250 0.07 -5.00 23.61
N VAL A 251 -0.85 -5.18 22.66
CA VAL A 251 -1.53 -6.46 22.43
C VAL A 251 -1.17 -7.02 21.06
N VAL A 252 -1.03 -8.34 20.96
CA VAL A 252 -0.88 -9.06 19.68
C VAL A 252 -2.16 -9.85 19.43
N CYS A 253 -2.79 -9.62 18.28
CA CYS A 253 -3.94 -10.39 17.80
C CYS A 253 -3.49 -11.39 16.72
N PRO A 254 -3.93 -12.66 16.80
CA PRO A 254 -3.66 -13.67 15.76
C PRO A 254 -4.37 -13.34 14.43
N PRO A 255 -3.98 -14.00 13.32
CA PRO A 255 -4.64 -13.88 12.03
C PRO A 255 -6.15 -14.11 12.09
#